data_AF-A0A950AY72-F1
#
_entry.id   AF-A0A950AY72-F1
#
_cell.length_a   1.000
_cell.length_b   1.000
_cell.length_c   1.000
_cell.angle_alpha   90.00
_cell.angle_beta   90.00
_cell.angle_gamma   90.00
#
_symmetry.space_group_name_H-M   'P 1'
#
loop_
_entity.id
_entity.type
_entity.pdbx_description
1 polymer ?
#
loop_
_entity_poly.entity_id
_entity_poly.type
_entity_poly.pdbx_seq_one_letter_code
_entity_poly.pdbx_strand_id
1 'polypeptide(L)'
;MDFTVEPIGFVAGGRSELSDDNWGDVEATIVLDGGRLEPEATSCLDEFSHLEVVYLFHLLDPDAVTLGARRPRGNPDWPEVGILAQRAKARPNRIGVSRCELV
;
A
#
# COMPACT_ATOMS: atom_id res chain seq x y z
N MET A 1 -21.12 9.49 -1.24
CA MET A 1 -21.02 9.20 0.20
C MET A 1 -19.56 8.93 0.42
N ASP A 2 -18.91 9.77 1.21
CA ASP A 2 -17.47 9.77 1.33
C ASP A 2 -17.09 9.14 2.67
N PHE A 3 -15.97 8.43 2.68
CA PHE A 3 -15.46 7.77 3.87
C PHE A 3 -14.12 8.41 4.25
N THR A 4 -14.00 8.79 5.52
CA THR A 4 -12.72 9.23 6.09
C THR A 4 -12.07 8.03 6.75
N VAL A 5 -10.77 7.84 6.51
CA VAL A 5 -9.95 6.83 7.17
C VAL A 5 -8.83 7.53 7.91
N GLU A 6 -8.55 7.04 9.12
CA GLU A 6 -7.47 7.55 9.95
C GLU A 6 -6.40 6.46 10.10
N PRO A 7 -5.10 6.78 9.94
CA PRO A 7 -4.02 5.78 10.00
C PRO A 7 -3.85 5.22 11.40
N ILE A 8 -3.76 3.89 11.55
CA ILE A 8 -3.53 3.20 12.84
C ILE A 8 -2.04 2.95 13.13
N GLY A 9 -1.17 3.49 12.27
CA GLY A 9 0.27 3.24 12.28
C GLY A 9 0.90 3.63 10.95
N PHE A 10 2.18 3.36 10.81
CA PHE A 10 2.95 3.60 9.59
C PHE A 10 3.95 2.47 9.32
N VAL A 11 4.36 2.36 8.06
CA VAL A 11 5.42 1.43 7.65
C VAL A 11 6.75 2.17 7.77
N ALA A 12 7.67 1.62 8.56
CA ALA A 12 9.03 2.12 8.76
C ALA A 12 10.04 1.20 8.06
N GLY A 13 10.99 1.80 7.35
CA GLY A 13 12.02 1.05 6.62
C GLY A 13 11.55 0.54 5.26
N GLY A 14 12.12 -0.58 4.82
CA GLY A 14 11.98 -1.08 3.45
C GLY A 14 12.90 -0.35 2.47
N ARG A 15 12.33 0.23 1.41
CA ARG A 15 13.09 0.89 0.34
C ARG A 15 13.09 2.40 0.46
N SER A 16 14.25 3.00 0.18
CA SER A 16 14.40 4.43 -0.01
C SER A 16 13.98 4.91 -1.40
N GLU A 17 13.98 4.02 -2.41
CA GLU A 17 13.69 4.35 -3.81
C GLU A 17 12.31 3.86 -4.27
N LEU A 18 11.63 4.69 -5.08
CA LEU A 18 10.36 4.38 -5.72
C LEU A 18 10.57 3.48 -6.95
N SER A 19 10.48 2.16 -6.76
CA SER A 19 10.53 1.16 -7.85
C SER A 19 9.26 0.32 -7.91
N ASP A 20 8.83 -0.09 -9.10
CA ASP A 20 7.60 -0.87 -9.29
C ASP A 20 7.76 -2.40 -9.11
N ASP A 21 8.97 -2.94 -9.00
CA ASP A 21 9.27 -4.39 -9.06
C ASP A 21 10.07 -4.95 -7.88
N ASN A 22 10.12 -6.28 -7.74
CA ASN A 22 10.99 -7.05 -6.84
C ASN A 22 10.74 -6.86 -5.33
N TRP A 23 9.50 -6.66 -4.89
CA TRP A 23 9.19 -6.35 -3.49
C TRP A 23 9.32 -7.53 -2.51
N GLY A 24 9.58 -8.75 -3.00
CA GLY A 24 9.54 -9.98 -2.19
C GLY A 24 10.56 -10.04 -1.06
N ASP A 25 11.80 -9.59 -1.30
CA ASP A 25 12.90 -9.69 -0.33
C ASP A 25 13.04 -8.42 0.53
N VAL A 26 12.01 -7.57 0.58
CA VAL A 26 12.04 -6.31 1.32
C VAL A 26 11.39 -6.50 2.68
N GLU A 27 12.18 -6.34 3.74
CA GLU A 27 11.68 -6.30 5.11
C GLU A 27 11.34 -4.86 5.53
N ALA A 28 10.25 -4.70 6.27
CA ALA A 28 9.83 -3.44 6.84
C ALA A 28 9.10 -3.68 8.17
N THR A 29 9.05 -2.66 9.02
CA THR A 29 8.37 -2.72 10.31
C THR A 29 7.06 -1.94 10.25
N ILE A 30 5.95 -2.53 10.69
CA ILE A 30 4.70 -1.80 10.90
C ILE A 30 4.70 -1.25 12.33
N VAL A 31 4.81 0.06 12.46
CA VAL A 31 4.78 0.76 13.74
C VAL A 31 3.34 1.21 14.01
N LEU A 32 2.69 0.57 14.97
CA LEU A 32 1.31 0.87 15.36
C LEU A 32 1.23 2.06 16.32
N ASP A 33 0.13 2.81 16.23
CA ASP A 33 -0.14 3.97 17.08
C ASP A 33 -0.83 3.52 18.40
N GLY A 34 -0.06 3.53 19.49
CA GLY A 34 -0.57 3.19 20.83
C GLY A 34 -1.56 4.19 21.43
N GLY A 35 -1.73 5.37 20.82
CA GLY A 35 -2.83 6.28 21.15
C GLY A 35 -4.17 5.88 20.52
N ARG A 36 -4.16 4.96 19.54
CA ARG A 36 -5.34 4.52 18.79
C ARG A 36 -5.69 3.05 18.98
N LEU A 37 -4.69 2.22 19.28
CA LEU A 37 -4.86 0.78 19.47
C LEU A 37 -4.44 0.38 20.88
N GLU A 38 -5.26 -0.47 21.51
CA GLU A 38 -4.88 -1.20 22.70
C GLU A 38 -3.92 -2.34 22.32
N PRO A 39 -2.99 -2.77 23.20
CA PRO A 39 -2.04 -3.85 22.92
C PRO A 39 -2.71 -5.16 22.45
N GLU A 40 -3.93 -5.42 22.91
CA GLU A 40 -4.70 -6.61 22.59
C GLU A 40 -5.09 -6.69 21.10
N ALA A 41 -5.04 -5.58 20.37
CA ALA A 41 -5.31 -5.52 18.93
C ALA A 41 -4.37 -6.42 18.09
N THR A 42 -3.21 -6.78 18.64
CA THR A 42 -2.24 -7.69 18.00
C THR A 42 -2.17 -9.08 18.64
N SER A 43 -3.10 -9.41 19.55
CA SER A 43 -3.10 -10.72 20.23
C SER A 43 -3.13 -11.86 19.21
N CYS A 44 -2.27 -12.86 19.42
CA CYS A 44 -2.14 -14.06 18.58
C CYS A 44 -1.77 -13.79 17.11
N LEU A 45 -1.34 -12.58 16.73
CA LEU A 45 -0.86 -12.35 15.36
C LEU A 45 0.37 -13.22 15.02
N ASP A 46 1.19 -13.54 16.01
CA ASP A 46 2.37 -14.40 15.92
C ASP A 46 2.03 -15.88 15.65
N GLU A 47 0.76 -16.29 15.78
CA GLU A 47 0.30 -17.62 15.37
C GLU A 47 0.08 -17.74 13.86
N PHE A 48 0.10 -16.62 13.13
CA PHE A 48 -0.06 -16.57 11.67
C PHE A 48 1.27 -16.35 10.97
N SER A 49 1.45 -17.00 9.83
CA SER A 49 2.67 -16.85 9.03
C SER A 49 2.67 -15.59 8.14
N HIS A 50 1.50 -15.02 7.85
CA HIS A 50 1.36 -13.94 6.88
C HIS A 50 0.30 -12.92 7.32
N LEU A 51 0.50 -11.68 6.90
CA LEU A 51 -0.45 -10.57 7.10
C LEU A 51 -1.01 -10.09 5.76
N GLU A 52 -2.25 -9.60 5.78
CA GLU A 52 -2.76 -8.70 4.74
C GLU A 52 -2.75 -7.27 5.27
N VAL A 53 -1.89 -6.44 4.68
CA VAL A 53 -1.67 -5.05 5.11
C VAL A 53 -2.38 -4.12 4.13
N VAL A 54 -3.37 -3.37 4.63
CA VAL A 54 -4.07 -2.33 3.87
C VAL A 54 -3.47 -0.98 4.25
N TYR A 55 -2.98 -0.22 3.26
CA TYR A 55 -2.27 1.03 3.50
C TYR A 55 -2.63 2.11 2.49
N LEU A 56 -2.32 3.37 2.79
CA LEU A 56 -2.51 4.50 1.87
C LEU A 56 -1.16 4.98 1.30
N PHE A 57 -1.13 5.26 -0.01
CA PHE A 57 0.02 5.93 -0.64
C PHE A 57 0.06 7.42 -0.26
N HIS A 58 0.55 7.72 0.94
CA HIS A 58 0.54 9.05 1.54
C HIS A 58 1.44 10.09 0.83
N LEU A 59 2.50 9.64 0.13
CA LEU A 59 3.39 10.52 -0.63
C LEU A 59 2.94 10.79 -2.07
N LEU A 60 1.81 10.20 -2.50
CA LEU A 60 1.31 10.43 -3.85
C LEU A 60 0.66 11.81 -3.96
N ASP A 61 1.13 12.61 -4.91
CA ASP A 61 0.46 13.82 -5.37
C ASP A 61 -1.00 13.52 -5.77
N PRO A 62 -2.00 14.16 -5.14
CA PRO A 62 -3.41 14.01 -5.51
C PRO A 62 -3.69 14.29 -6.98
N ASP A 63 -2.94 15.20 -7.61
CA ASP A 63 -3.14 15.58 -9.01
C ASP A 63 -2.61 14.50 -9.98
N ALA A 64 -1.81 13.54 -9.49
CA ALA A 64 -1.34 12.41 -10.28
C ALA A 64 -2.40 11.29 -10.45
N VAL A 65 -3.55 11.40 -9.77
CA VAL A 65 -4.61 10.38 -9.82
C VAL A 65 -5.17 10.25 -11.23
N THR A 66 -5.12 9.03 -11.76
CA THR A 66 -5.71 8.70 -13.06
C THR A 66 -7.12 8.16 -12.85
N LEU A 67 -8.10 8.73 -13.56
CA LEU A 67 -9.50 8.28 -13.53
C LEU A 67 -9.87 7.34 -14.68
N GLY A 68 -9.17 7.46 -15.81
CA GLY A 68 -9.43 6.69 -17.04
C GLY A 68 -8.45 5.54 -17.25
N ALA A 69 -7.78 5.54 -18.40
CA ALA A 69 -6.73 4.60 -18.75
C ALA A 69 -5.36 5.29 -18.75
N ARG A 70 -4.30 4.50 -18.58
CA ARG A 70 -2.92 4.93 -18.80
C ARG A 70 -2.05 3.74 -19.18
N ARG A 71 -0.85 3.99 -19.70
CA ARG A 71 0.13 2.92 -19.90
C ARG A 71 0.65 2.41 -18.56
N PRO A 72 0.65 1.08 -18.31
CA PRO A 72 1.20 0.56 -17.06
C PRO A 72 2.66 0.95 -16.91
N ARG A 73 3.02 1.40 -15.70
CA ARG A 73 4.38 1.87 -15.33
C ARG A 73 4.92 3.01 -16.21
N GLY A 74 4.06 3.68 -16.99
CA GLY A 74 4.49 4.68 -17.96
C GLY A 74 5.26 4.12 -19.17
N ASN A 75 5.26 2.80 -19.36
CA ASN A 75 5.99 2.15 -20.46
C ASN A 75 5.38 2.52 -21.83
N PRO A 76 6.12 3.16 -22.76
CA PRO A 76 5.58 3.61 -24.04
C PRO A 76 5.21 2.45 -25.00
N ASP A 77 5.80 1.27 -24.80
CA ASP A 77 5.60 0.10 -25.66
C ASP A 77 4.34 -0.71 -25.28
N TRP A 78 3.71 -0.39 -24.15
CA TRP A 78 2.53 -1.09 -23.66
C TRP A 78 1.24 -0.35 -24.02
N PRO A 79 0.13 -1.08 -24.26
CA PRO A 79 -1.14 -0.44 -24.53
C PRO A 79 -1.66 0.31 -23.30
N GLU A 80 -2.49 1.32 -23.54
CA GLU A 80 -3.29 1.91 -22.47
C GLU A 80 -4.32 0.90 -21.98
N VAL A 81 -4.42 0.75 -20.67
CA VAL A 81 -5.46 -0.07 -20.04
C VAL A 81 -6.09 0.71 -18.89
N GLY A 82 -7.37 0.44 -18.60
CA GLY A 82 -8.11 1.15 -17.55
C GLY A 82 -7.39 1.10 -16.21
N ILE A 83 -7.49 2.17 -15.40
CA ILE A 83 -6.76 2.28 -14.13
C ILE A 83 -7.11 1.15 -13.16
N LEU A 84 -8.35 0.65 -13.21
CA LEU A 84 -8.84 -0.46 -12.39
C LEU A 84 -8.39 -1.85 -12.90
N ALA A 85 -7.93 -1.94 -14.16
CA ALA A 85 -7.31 -3.14 -14.70
C ALA A 85 -5.82 -3.26 -14.33
N GLN A 86 -5.29 -2.29 -13.56
CA GLN A 86 -3.92 -2.23 -13.10
C GLN A 86 -3.87 -2.11 -11.58
N ARG A 87 -2.70 -2.40 -10.99
CA ARG A 87 -2.43 -2.17 -9.56
C ARG A 87 -1.72 -0.83 -9.31
N ALA A 88 -2.02 0.19 -10.13
CA ALA A 88 -1.34 1.48 -10.11
C ALA A 88 -1.63 2.28 -8.83
N LYS A 89 -0.58 2.77 -8.15
CA LYS A 89 -0.69 3.59 -6.93
C LYS A 89 -1.56 4.85 -7.09
N ALA A 90 -1.56 5.45 -8.28
CA ALA A 90 -2.27 6.68 -8.59
C ALA A 90 -3.67 6.45 -9.16
N ARG A 91 -4.57 5.96 -8.30
CA ARG A 91 -5.97 5.63 -8.60
C ARG A 91 -6.91 6.34 -7.61
N PRO A 92 -8.23 6.44 -7.88
CA PRO A 92 -9.17 7.27 -7.08
C PRO A 92 -9.06 7.04 -5.57
N ASN A 93 -9.06 5.76 -5.16
CA ASN A 93 -8.81 5.36 -3.79
C ASN A 93 -7.40 4.79 -3.70
N ARG A 94 -6.45 5.58 -3.21
CA ARG A 94 -5.00 5.31 -3.11
C ARG A 94 -4.64 4.23 -2.07
N ILE A 95 -5.51 3.23 -1.93
CA ILE A 95 -5.42 2.13 -0.97
C ILE A 95 -4.60 1.01 -1.59
N GLY A 96 -3.39 0.76 -1.09
CA GLY A 96 -2.59 -0.41 -1.40
C GLY A 96 -2.96 -1.61 -0.52
N VAL A 97 -2.67 -2.82 -1.02
CA VAL A 97 -2.76 -4.07 -0.26
C VAL A 97 -1.46 -4.82 -0.49
N SER A 98 -0.82 -5.28 0.57
CA SER A 98 0.32 -6.19 0.52
C SER A 98 -0.01 -7.46 1.29
N ARG A 99 0.46 -8.61 0.79
CA ARG A 99 0.51 -9.85 1.56
C ARG A 99 1.97 -10.15 1.81
N CYS A 100 2.36 -10.21 3.06
CA CYS A 100 3.75 -10.40 3.47
C CYS A 100 3.84 -11.47 4.54
N GLU A 101 4.98 -12.12 4.62
CA GLU A 101 5.34 -12.96 5.76
C GLU A 101 5.43 -12.08 7.01
N LEU A 102 5.03 -12.64 8.15
CA LEU A 102 5.31 -12.07 9.46
C LEU A 102 6.61 -12.72 9.98
N VAL A 103 7.65 -11.91 10.15
CA VAL A 103 9.01 -12.32 10.54
C VAL A 103 9.42 -11.78 11.91
#